data_AF-A0A1Q9BWV1-F1
#
_entry.id   AF-A0A1Q9BWV1-F1
#
_cell.length_a   1.000
_cell.length_b   1.000
_cell.length_c   1.000
_cell.angle_alpha   90.00
_cell.angle_beta   90.00
_cell.angle_gamma   90.00
#
_symmetry.space_group_name_H-M   'P 1'
#
loop_
_entity.id
_entity.type
_entity.pdbx_description
1 polymer ?
#
loop_
_entity_poly.entity_id
_entity_poly.type
_entity_poly.pdbx_seq_one_letter_code
_entity_poly.pdbx_strand_id
1 'polypeptide(L)'
;MRLLFEAQTLALSQLRLHITEPEAAAKRVPGAERDRRMTLLRAELTGLGIKGLLEPGRRLLDECAHQKATGQLKYLAPDRCVSRIHEVTNAKNTSRQVEIDQSKLIVREAQDELSMPASSALQVQEALRRRELAYTFAEALSWSAYDKYLMRLFSHMHREPPPNHNKVSVTQLVEADRLVFVKLIEQNIKPKRDASGSFPLDDALHQALESFAVSFALMHLQSKQAPLTRRPALTPSPGNAEVGAGSTLGFHQGIPSSLQTSYKVSCGSE
;
A
#
# COMPACT_ATOMS: atom_id res chain seq x y z
N MET A 1 -39.26 15.58 -40.10
CA MET A 1 -38.47 14.34 -40.02
C MET A 1 -36.95 14.57 -40.02
N ARG A 2 -36.38 15.53 -40.77
CA ARG A 2 -34.92 15.78 -40.82
C ARG A 2 -34.28 16.24 -39.49
N LEU A 3 -34.93 17.16 -38.78
CA LEU A 3 -34.47 17.66 -37.46
C LEU A 3 -34.34 16.57 -36.39
N LEU A 4 -35.23 15.57 -36.42
CA LEU A 4 -35.24 14.48 -35.44
C LEU A 4 -34.05 13.53 -35.68
N PHE A 5 -33.75 13.26 -36.95
CA PHE A 5 -32.56 12.49 -37.35
C PHE A 5 -31.26 13.24 -37.02
N GLU A 6 -31.21 14.54 -37.26
CA GLU A 6 -30.06 15.39 -36.89
C GLU A 6 -29.86 15.40 -35.36
N ALA A 7 -30.93 15.53 -34.57
CA ALA A 7 -30.86 15.50 -33.11
C ALA A 7 -30.42 14.12 -32.57
N GLN A 8 -30.93 13.03 -33.13
CA GLN A 8 -30.52 11.66 -32.75
C GLN A 8 -29.07 11.38 -33.12
N THR A 9 -28.62 11.81 -34.30
CA THR A 9 -27.22 11.66 -34.73
C THR A 9 -26.30 12.48 -33.86
N LEU A 10 -26.69 13.72 -33.49
CA LEU A 10 -25.93 14.55 -32.57
C LEU A 10 -25.83 13.90 -31.18
N ALA A 11 -26.94 13.40 -30.62
CA ALA A 11 -26.94 12.72 -29.33
C ALA A 11 -26.09 11.44 -29.34
N LEU A 12 -26.18 10.62 -30.38
CA LEU A 12 -25.33 9.43 -30.54
C LEU A 12 -23.86 9.81 -30.70
N SER A 13 -23.55 10.91 -31.40
CA SER A 13 -22.17 11.39 -31.53
C SER A 13 -21.62 11.90 -30.19
N GLN A 14 -22.43 12.62 -29.41
CA GLN A 14 -22.05 13.09 -28.07
C GLN A 14 -21.86 11.91 -27.12
N LEU A 15 -22.73 10.90 -27.16
CA LEU A 15 -22.57 9.68 -26.38
C LEU A 15 -21.32 8.91 -26.79
N ARG A 16 -21.05 8.77 -28.08
CA ARG A 16 -19.79 8.19 -28.56
C ARG A 16 -18.59 8.99 -28.08
N LEU A 17 -18.64 10.31 -28.11
CA LEU A 17 -17.57 11.15 -27.58
C LEU A 17 -17.41 10.95 -26.07
N HIS A 18 -18.47 10.95 -25.27
CA HIS A 18 -18.36 10.64 -23.83
C HIS A 18 -17.82 9.23 -23.55
N ILE A 19 -18.12 8.26 -24.41
CA ILE A 19 -17.58 6.89 -24.32
C ILE A 19 -16.10 6.84 -24.74
N THR A 20 -15.72 7.59 -25.77
CA THR A 20 -14.38 7.54 -26.41
C THR A 20 -13.38 8.49 -25.75
N GLU A 21 -13.84 9.65 -25.31
CA GLU A 21 -13.10 10.75 -24.69
C GLU A 21 -13.56 10.87 -23.23
N PRO A 22 -12.79 10.32 -22.27
CA PRO A 22 -13.04 10.59 -20.87
C PRO A 22 -12.92 12.10 -20.64
N GLU A 23 -13.99 12.70 -20.12
CA GLU A 23 -13.95 14.06 -19.58
C GLU A 23 -12.73 14.19 -18.65
N ALA A 24 -11.84 15.12 -18.98
CA ALA A 24 -10.59 15.37 -18.27
C ALA A 24 -9.71 14.12 -18.03
N ALA A 25 -9.45 13.31 -19.07
CA ALA A 25 -8.37 12.32 -19.01
C ALA A 25 -7.09 13.02 -18.52
N ALA A 26 -6.66 12.68 -17.30
CA ALA A 26 -5.44 13.14 -16.67
C ALA A 26 -4.34 13.24 -17.73
N LYS A 27 -3.75 14.43 -17.92
CA LYS A 27 -2.80 14.74 -19.00
C LYS A 27 -1.70 13.68 -19.02
N ARG A 28 -1.87 12.66 -19.88
CA ARG A 28 -0.98 11.50 -19.93
C ARG A 28 0.34 11.96 -20.47
N VAL A 29 1.44 11.57 -19.80
CA VAL A 29 2.76 11.92 -20.29
C VAL A 29 3.01 11.13 -21.60
N PRO A 30 3.43 11.78 -22.70
CA PRO A 30 3.75 11.07 -23.93
C PRO A 30 4.81 9.98 -23.68
N GLY A 31 4.71 8.85 -24.41
CA GLY A 31 5.61 7.69 -24.26
C GLY A 31 7.09 8.08 -24.27
N ALA A 32 7.51 8.76 -25.35
CA ALA A 32 8.89 9.19 -25.52
C ALA A 32 9.39 10.13 -24.40
N GLU A 33 8.55 11.06 -23.96
CA GLU A 33 8.91 11.98 -22.88
C GLU A 33 9.07 11.27 -21.54
N ARG A 34 8.20 10.29 -21.27
CA ARG A 34 8.28 9.47 -20.05
C ARG A 34 9.59 8.68 -20.01
N ASP A 35 9.93 8.00 -21.10
CA ASP A 35 11.14 7.18 -21.16
C ASP A 35 12.41 8.04 -21.04
N ARG A 36 12.40 9.23 -21.66
CA ARG A 36 13.47 10.23 -21.49
C ARG A 36 13.64 10.65 -20.03
N ARG A 37 12.56 11.08 -19.37
CA ARG A 37 12.60 11.53 -17.97
C ARG A 37 13.01 10.42 -17.01
N MET A 38 12.51 9.20 -17.19
CA MET A 38 12.91 8.05 -16.39
C MET A 38 14.38 7.70 -16.56
N THR A 39 14.93 7.88 -17.77
CA THR A 39 16.37 7.69 -18.02
C THR A 39 17.20 8.73 -17.29
N LEU A 40 16.78 10.01 -17.32
CA LEU A 40 17.44 11.08 -16.56
C LEU A 40 17.39 10.81 -15.05
N LEU A 41 16.22 10.44 -14.52
CA LEU A 41 16.04 10.13 -13.10
C LEU A 41 16.94 8.98 -12.64
N ARG A 42 17.10 7.94 -13.48
CA ARG A 42 18.02 6.83 -13.21
C ARG A 42 19.49 7.25 -13.24
N ALA A 43 19.85 8.20 -14.11
CA ALA A 43 21.20 8.73 -14.18
C ALA A 43 21.53 9.67 -13.01
N GLU A 44 20.54 10.39 -12.50
CA GLU A 44 20.68 11.25 -11.32
C GLU A 44 20.79 10.44 -10.03
N LEU A 45 19.94 9.42 -9.87
CA LEU A 45 19.85 8.59 -8.67
C LEU A 45 20.67 7.29 -8.79
N THR A 46 21.97 7.39 -9.07
CA THR A 46 22.86 6.22 -9.26
C THR A 46 22.97 5.30 -8.05
N GLY A 47 22.73 5.82 -6.84
CA GLY A 47 22.73 5.04 -5.60
C GLY A 47 21.49 4.18 -5.38
N LEU A 48 20.42 4.37 -6.16
CA LEU A 48 19.16 3.64 -6.02
C LEU A 48 18.86 2.82 -7.29
N GLY A 49 18.76 1.51 -7.16
CA GLY A 49 18.36 0.64 -8.25
C GLY A 49 16.88 0.78 -8.62
N ILE A 50 16.52 1.74 -9.47
CA ILE A 50 15.14 1.93 -9.97
C ILE A 50 14.79 0.86 -11.03
N LYS A 51 14.68 -0.39 -10.59
CA LYS A 51 14.30 -1.56 -11.40
C LYS A 51 13.39 -2.50 -10.60
N GLY A 52 12.60 -3.29 -11.30
CA GLY A 52 11.81 -4.35 -10.70
C GLY A 52 10.64 -3.81 -9.85
N LEU A 53 10.62 -4.17 -8.57
CA LEU A 53 9.55 -3.80 -7.63
C LEU A 53 9.54 -2.31 -7.27
N LEU A 54 10.68 -1.62 -7.42
CA LEU A 54 10.81 -0.19 -7.14
C LEU A 54 10.49 0.70 -8.34
N GLU A 55 10.34 0.12 -9.55
CA GLU A 55 9.97 0.91 -10.72
C GLU A 55 8.49 1.29 -10.65
N PRO A 56 8.14 2.59 -10.67
CA PRO A 56 6.75 3.03 -10.59
C PRO A 56 5.97 2.68 -11.87
N GLY A 57 4.70 2.28 -11.72
CA GLY A 57 3.79 2.05 -12.84
C GLY A 57 3.46 3.36 -13.58
N ARG A 58 3.13 3.26 -14.87
CA ARG A 58 2.81 4.42 -15.73
C ARG A 58 1.58 5.17 -15.22
N ARG A 59 0.56 4.46 -14.74
CA ARG A 59 -0.63 5.06 -14.10
C ARG A 59 -0.25 5.97 -12.92
N LEU A 60 0.70 5.56 -12.08
CA LEU A 60 1.15 6.35 -10.93
C LEU A 60 1.90 7.61 -11.37
N LEU A 61 2.75 7.49 -12.39
CA LEU A 61 3.47 8.63 -12.99
C LEU A 61 2.49 9.66 -13.58
N ASP A 62 1.49 9.19 -14.33
CA ASP A 62 0.49 10.06 -14.96
C ASP A 62 -0.38 10.77 -13.90
N GLU A 63 -0.76 10.10 -12.82
CA GLU A 63 -1.50 10.73 -11.70
C GLU A 63 -0.68 11.83 -11.02
N CYS A 64 0.61 11.60 -10.73
CA CYS A 64 1.48 12.62 -10.13
C CYS A 64 1.69 13.81 -11.08
N ALA A 65 1.88 13.54 -12.38
CA ALA A 65 1.98 14.59 -13.39
C ALA A 65 0.68 15.40 -13.51
N HIS A 66 -0.47 14.74 -13.36
CA HIS A 66 -1.77 15.40 -13.34
C HIS A 66 -1.96 16.28 -12.11
N GLN A 67 -1.61 15.79 -10.91
CA GLN A 67 -1.64 16.60 -9.68
C GLN A 67 -0.77 17.85 -9.80
N LYS A 68 0.44 17.71 -10.37
CA LYS A 68 1.27 18.87 -10.70
C LYS A 68 0.57 19.79 -11.69
N ALA A 69 -0.04 19.28 -12.76
CA ALA A 69 -0.67 20.13 -13.78
C ALA A 69 -1.85 20.95 -13.19
N THR A 70 -2.77 20.29 -12.49
CA THR A 70 -3.94 20.90 -11.85
C THR A 70 -3.55 21.76 -10.64
N GLY A 71 -2.42 21.46 -10.01
CA GLY A 71 -2.02 22.08 -8.75
C GLY A 71 -2.86 21.61 -7.56
N GLN A 72 -3.57 20.49 -7.70
CA GLN A 72 -4.36 19.88 -6.64
C GLN A 72 -3.66 18.62 -6.13
N LEU A 73 -3.28 18.64 -4.86
CA LEU A 73 -2.69 17.48 -4.20
C LEU A 73 -3.80 16.48 -3.86
N LYS A 74 -3.54 15.18 -4.06
CA LYS A 74 -4.46 14.11 -3.70
C LYS A 74 -3.69 12.98 -3.02
N TYR A 75 -4.26 12.46 -1.93
CA TYR A 75 -3.65 11.35 -1.21
C TYR A 75 -3.60 10.09 -2.09
N LEU A 76 -2.39 9.56 -2.28
CA LEU A 76 -2.13 8.30 -2.97
C LEU A 76 -1.76 7.25 -1.93
N ALA A 77 -2.72 6.38 -1.63
CA ALA A 77 -2.52 5.27 -0.70
C ALA A 77 -1.42 4.32 -1.19
N PRO A 78 -0.69 3.64 -0.27
CA PRO A 78 0.31 2.65 -0.64
C PRO A 78 -0.20 1.60 -1.63
N ASP A 79 -1.43 1.14 -1.47
CA ASP A 79 -2.01 0.09 -2.34
C ASP A 79 -2.20 0.56 -3.79
N ARG A 80 -2.42 1.86 -4.01
CA ARG A 80 -2.54 2.47 -5.34
C ARG A 80 -1.20 2.77 -5.99
N CYS A 81 -0.14 2.81 -5.19
CA CYS A 81 1.19 2.85 -5.72
C CYS A 81 1.45 1.44 -6.24
N VAL A 82 1.44 1.26 -7.57
CA VAL A 82 1.71 -0.04 -8.21
C VAL A 82 3.08 -0.04 -8.87
N SER A 83 3.73 -1.20 -8.92
CA SER A 83 4.99 -1.36 -9.66
C SER A 83 4.74 -1.53 -11.15
N ARG A 84 5.75 -1.24 -11.98
CA ARG A 84 5.68 -1.41 -13.42
C ARG A 84 5.44 -2.86 -13.83
N ILE A 85 6.11 -3.80 -13.17
CA ILE A 85 5.90 -5.24 -13.42
C ILE A 85 4.46 -5.62 -13.11
N HIS A 86 3.93 -5.20 -11.96
CA HIS A 86 2.57 -5.56 -11.56
C HIS A 86 1.51 -4.93 -12.46
N GLU A 87 1.72 -3.70 -12.90
CA GLU A 87 0.87 -3.03 -13.88
C GLU A 87 0.81 -3.82 -15.19
N VAL A 88 1.94 -4.31 -15.71
CA VAL A 88 1.98 -5.08 -16.96
C VAL A 88 1.36 -6.46 -16.79
N THR A 89 1.62 -7.15 -15.66
CA THR A 89 1.09 -8.50 -15.40
C THR A 89 -0.41 -8.50 -15.11
N ASN A 90 -0.93 -7.46 -14.44
CA ASN A 90 -2.32 -7.39 -13.99
C ASN A 90 -3.16 -6.40 -14.80
N ALA A 91 -2.67 -5.96 -15.96
CA ALA A 91 -3.43 -5.13 -16.90
C ALA A 91 -4.64 -5.91 -17.45
N LYS A 92 -5.74 -5.92 -16.69
CA LYS A 92 -7.04 -6.34 -17.21
C LYS A 92 -7.55 -5.22 -18.11
N ASN A 93 -7.98 -5.58 -19.32
CA ASN A 93 -8.68 -4.65 -20.20
C ASN A 93 -10.00 -4.26 -19.52
N THR A 94 -10.06 -3.09 -18.88
CA THR A 94 -11.30 -2.51 -18.39
C THR A 94 -12.19 -2.21 -19.61
N SER A 95 -13.04 -3.16 -19.98
CA SER A 95 -14.15 -2.88 -20.89
C SER A 95 -15.19 -2.11 -20.10
N ARG A 96 -15.41 -0.84 -20.45
CA ARG A 96 -16.53 -0.05 -19.93
C ARG A 96 -17.81 -0.76 -20.35
N GLN A 97 -18.54 -1.34 -19.40
CA GLN A 97 -19.84 -1.95 -19.66
C GLN A 97 -20.91 -0.86 -19.56
N VAL A 98 -21.57 -0.57 -20.69
CA VAL A 98 -22.72 0.34 -20.73
C VAL A 98 -23.98 -0.52 -20.60
N GLU A 99 -24.72 -0.34 -19.51
CA GLU A 99 -26.05 -0.94 -19.35
C GLU A 99 -27.12 0.09 -19.73
N ILE A 100 -27.99 -0.27 -20.67
CA ILE A 100 -29.15 0.53 -21.07
C ILE A 100 -30.37 -0.12 -20.40
N ASP A 101 -30.93 0.52 -19.38
CA ASP A 101 -32.22 0.14 -18.80
C ASP A 101 -33.32 1.05 -19.36
N GLN A 102 -34.56 0.53 -19.45
CA GLN A 102 -35.69 0.89 -20.35
C GLN A 102 -36.12 2.38 -20.47
N SER A 103 -35.44 3.31 -19.82
CA SER A 103 -35.57 4.78 -20.03
C SER A 103 -34.45 5.59 -19.34
N LYS A 104 -33.38 4.94 -18.85
CA LYS A 104 -32.25 5.58 -18.16
C LYS A 104 -30.94 4.93 -18.58
N LEU A 105 -30.06 5.71 -19.19
CA LEU A 105 -28.68 5.32 -19.48
C LEU A 105 -27.86 5.43 -18.19
N ILE A 106 -27.41 4.32 -17.62
CA ILE A 106 -26.49 4.32 -16.48
C ILE A 106 -25.11 3.90 -17.00
N VAL A 107 -24.26 4.88 -17.28
CA VAL A 107 -22.84 4.59 -17.56
C VAL A 107 -22.18 4.30 -16.22
N ARG A 108 -22.08 3.02 -15.87
CA ARG A 108 -21.26 2.57 -14.74
C ARG A 108 -19.83 2.45 -15.22
N GLU A 109 -19.02 3.48 -15.00
CA GLU A 109 -17.59 3.34 -15.14
C GLU A 109 -17.07 2.47 -14.00
N ALA A 110 -17.03 1.16 -14.21
CA ALA A 110 -16.29 0.25 -13.35
C ALA A 110 -14.80 0.53 -13.58
N GLN A 111 -14.28 1.58 -12.97
CA GLN A 111 -12.86 1.84 -12.93
C GLN A 111 -12.24 0.72 -12.09
N ASP A 112 -11.76 -0.33 -12.75
CA ASP A 112 -10.96 -1.36 -12.10
C ASP A 112 -9.66 -0.66 -11.66
N GLU A 113 -9.64 -0.24 -10.41
CA GLU A 113 -8.49 0.42 -9.82
C GLU A 113 -7.44 -0.65 -9.54
N LEU A 114 -6.47 -0.76 -10.46
CA LEU A 114 -5.26 -1.54 -10.24
C LEU A 114 -4.69 -1.22 -8.85
N SER A 115 -4.72 -2.22 -7.98
CA SER A 115 -4.34 -2.12 -6.58
C SER A 115 -3.41 -3.26 -6.24
N MET A 116 -2.29 -2.93 -5.60
CA MET A 116 -1.31 -3.87 -5.08
C MET A 116 -1.35 -3.79 -3.54
N PRO A 117 -2.05 -4.70 -2.86
CA PRO A 117 -2.19 -4.61 -1.40
C PRO A 117 -0.82 -4.72 -0.71
N ALA A 118 -0.52 -3.77 0.17
CA ALA A 118 0.72 -3.73 0.94
C ALA A 118 0.44 -4.13 2.40
N SER A 119 0.67 -5.41 2.73
CA SER A 119 0.38 -5.97 4.07
C SER A 119 1.59 -5.96 5.00
N SER A 120 2.81 -5.99 4.45
CA SER A 120 4.06 -5.96 5.22
C SER A 120 4.70 -4.57 5.25
N ALA A 121 5.52 -4.30 6.27
CA ALA A 121 6.28 -3.05 6.37
C ALA A 121 7.17 -2.82 5.14
N LEU A 122 7.80 -3.89 4.62
CA LEU A 122 8.62 -3.84 3.41
C LEU A 122 7.79 -3.45 2.19
N GLN A 123 6.62 -4.06 1.98
CA GLN A 123 5.74 -3.73 0.86
C GLN A 123 5.24 -2.29 0.92
N VAL A 124 4.90 -1.80 2.11
CA VAL A 124 4.53 -0.39 2.31
C VAL A 124 5.70 0.54 2.00
N GLN A 125 6.91 0.20 2.45
CA GLN A 125 8.11 0.98 2.14
C GLN A 125 8.36 1.04 0.63
N GLU A 126 8.31 -0.09 -0.07
CA GLU A 126 8.47 -0.15 -1.54
C GLU A 126 7.37 0.64 -2.27
N ALA A 127 6.13 0.59 -1.77
CA ALA A 127 5.02 1.36 -2.31
C ALA A 127 5.23 2.87 -2.17
N LEU A 128 5.65 3.31 -0.98
CA LEU A 128 5.94 4.71 -0.72
C LEU A 128 7.19 5.20 -1.46
N ARG A 129 8.18 4.33 -1.72
CA ARG A 129 9.32 4.61 -2.62
C ARG A 129 8.89 4.78 -4.08
N ARG A 130 7.92 4.00 -4.55
CA ARG A 130 7.35 4.22 -5.88
C ARG A 130 6.62 5.56 -5.98
N ARG A 131 5.93 5.98 -4.91
CA ARG A 131 5.31 7.31 -4.80
C ARG A 131 6.34 8.45 -4.84
N GLU A 132 7.46 8.30 -4.11
CA GLU A 132 8.60 9.22 -4.14
C GLU A 132 9.12 9.45 -5.56
N LEU A 133 9.42 8.35 -6.25
CA LEU A 133 9.96 8.39 -7.62
C LEU A 133 8.96 9.02 -8.58
N ALA A 134 7.66 8.78 -8.40
CA ALA A 134 6.62 9.39 -9.22
C ALA A 134 6.50 10.91 -8.99
N TYR A 135 6.61 11.39 -7.75
CA TYR A 135 6.63 12.83 -7.47
C TYR A 135 7.90 13.51 -7.97
N THR A 136 9.04 12.83 -7.87
CA THR A 136 10.32 13.34 -8.39
C THR A 136 10.27 13.42 -9.92
N PHE A 137 9.74 12.39 -10.58
CA PHE A 137 9.49 12.37 -12.03
C PHE A 137 8.55 13.48 -12.50
N ALA A 138 7.52 13.79 -11.70
CA ALA A 138 6.62 14.91 -11.99
C ALA A 138 7.31 16.27 -11.79
N GLU A 139 8.42 16.33 -11.06
CA GLU A 139 9.03 17.56 -10.53
C GLU A 139 8.05 18.32 -9.62
N ALA A 140 7.37 17.59 -8.74
CA ALA A 140 6.50 18.17 -7.71
C ALA A 140 7.22 18.27 -6.36
N LEU A 141 8.25 17.45 -6.16
CA LEU A 141 8.95 17.25 -4.90
C LEU A 141 10.40 16.81 -5.14
N SER A 142 11.31 17.18 -4.24
CA SER A 142 12.68 16.67 -4.25
C SER A 142 12.76 15.25 -3.69
N TRP A 143 13.62 14.42 -4.32
CA TRP A 143 13.92 13.08 -3.83
C TRP A 143 14.45 13.10 -2.39
N SER A 144 15.41 13.99 -2.08
CA SER A 144 16.04 14.02 -0.75
C SER A 144 15.06 14.37 0.38
N ALA A 145 14.08 15.24 0.11
CA ALA A 145 13.09 15.63 1.11
C ALA A 145 12.15 14.46 1.43
N TYR A 146 11.64 13.79 0.39
CA TYR A 146 10.78 12.63 0.59
C TYR A 146 11.52 11.45 1.22
N ASP A 147 12.78 11.21 0.85
CA ASP A 147 13.62 10.17 1.43
C ASP A 147 13.74 10.34 2.95
N LYS A 148 14.07 11.56 3.39
CA LYS A 148 14.11 11.93 4.81
C LYS A 148 12.76 11.76 5.49
N TYR A 149 11.67 12.14 4.81
CA TYR A 149 10.31 11.96 5.32
C TYR A 149 10.01 10.48 5.57
N LEU A 150 10.31 9.62 4.58
CA LEU A 150 10.08 8.20 4.67
C LEU A 150 10.94 7.56 5.76
N MET A 151 12.21 7.92 5.86
CA MET A 151 13.10 7.43 6.93
C MET A 151 12.56 7.83 8.32
N ARG A 152 12.12 9.07 8.50
CA ARG A 152 11.53 9.54 9.76
C ARG A 152 10.26 8.75 10.09
N LEU A 153 9.36 8.56 9.14
CA LEU A 153 8.11 7.83 9.35
C LEU A 153 8.38 6.37 9.80
N PHE A 154 9.28 5.66 9.12
CA PHE A 154 9.64 4.28 9.49
C PHE A 154 10.49 4.18 10.76
N SER A 155 11.15 5.27 11.19
CA SER A 155 11.88 5.28 12.47
C SER A 155 10.96 5.02 13.66
N HIS A 156 9.68 5.39 13.58
CA HIS A 156 8.69 5.18 14.65
C HIS A 156 8.42 3.69 14.92
N MET A 157 8.51 2.83 13.90
CA MET A 157 8.35 1.38 14.08
C MET A 157 9.51 0.72 14.84
N HIS A 158 10.68 1.34 14.81
CA HIS A 158 11.88 0.82 15.44
C HIS A 158 12.05 1.28 16.89
N ARG A 159 11.19 2.18 17.38
CA ARG A 159 11.22 2.64 18.77
C ARG A 159 10.76 1.55 19.71
N GLU A 160 11.43 1.44 20.85
CA GLU A 160 11.01 0.50 21.88
C GLU A 160 9.71 0.99 22.54
N PRO A 161 8.69 0.12 22.64
CA PRO A 161 7.44 0.50 23.27
C PRO A 161 7.61 0.57 24.79
N PRO A 162 6.94 1.50 25.47
CA PRO A 162 6.83 1.50 26.93
C PRO A 162 6.20 0.20 27.46
N PRO A 163 6.40 -0.15 28.74
CA PRO A 163 5.77 -1.33 29.33
C PRO A 163 4.24 -1.27 29.15
N ASN A 164 3.63 -2.43 28.87
CA ASN A 164 2.21 -2.61 28.58
C ASN A 164 1.70 -1.93 27.29
N HIS A 165 2.57 -1.46 26.40
CA HIS A 165 2.19 -0.91 25.10
C HIS A 165 2.69 -1.78 23.95
N ASN A 166 1.95 -1.76 22.84
CA ASN A 166 2.34 -2.44 21.61
C ASN A 166 3.27 -1.56 20.78
N LYS A 167 4.14 -2.18 19.98
CA LYS A 167 4.91 -1.49 18.93
C LYS A 167 3.96 -0.82 17.92
N VAL A 168 4.42 0.26 17.31
CA VAL A 168 3.68 0.92 16.21
C VAL A 168 3.47 -0.07 15.07
N SER A 169 2.22 -0.28 14.68
CA SER A 169 1.87 -1.20 13.60
C SER A 169 2.03 -0.55 12.22
N VAL A 170 2.08 -1.38 11.18
CA VAL A 170 2.05 -0.91 9.78
C VAL A 170 0.76 -0.14 9.47
N THR A 171 -0.37 -0.56 10.03
CA THR A 171 -1.66 0.14 9.85
C THR A 171 -1.64 1.55 10.46
N GLN A 172 -1.02 1.73 11.64
CA GLN A 172 -0.82 3.05 12.23
C GLN A 172 0.07 3.93 11.36
N LEU A 173 1.11 3.35 10.73
CA LEU A 173 2.01 4.08 9.85
C LEU A 173 1.31 4.56 8.56
N VAL A 174 0.47 3.72 7.95
CA VAL A 174 -0.32 4.10 6.77
C VAL A 174 -1.36 5.18 7.11
N GLU A 175 -1.99 5.11 8.28
CA GLU A 175 -2.92 6.15 8.72
C GLU A 175 -2.19 7.47 9.04
N ALA A 176 -1.01 7.40 9.65
CA ALA A 176 -0.17 8.58 9.87
C ALA A 176 0.24 9.25 8.54
N ASP A 177 0.65 8.46 7.54
CA ASP A 177 0.95 8.96 6.19
C ASP A 177 -0.27 9.62 5.54
N ARG A 178 -1.46 9.02 5.69
CA ARG A 178 -2.71 9.62 5.24
C ARG A 178 -2.96 10.98 5.89
N LEU A 179 -2.83 11.07 7.21
CA LEU A 179 -3.05 12.31 7.96
C LEU A 179 -2.06 13.42 7.54
N VAL A 180 -0.81 13.07 7.22
CA VAL A 180 0.16 14.02 6.66
C VAL A 180 -0.38 14.64 5.37
N PHE A 181 -0.83 13.81 4.41
CA PHE A 181 -1.35 14.31 3.14
C PHE A 181 -2.68 15.05 3.29
N VAL A 182 -3.57 14.63 4.19
CA VAL A 182 -4.79 15.38 4.51
C VAL A 182 -4.44 16.79 4.98
N LYS A 183 -3.48 16.92 5.90
CA LYS A 183 -3.02 18.22 6.38
C LYS A 183 -2.40 19.08 5.28
N LEU A 184 -1.62 18.50 4.38
CA LEU A 184 -1.05 19.22 3.23
C LEU A 184 -2.15 19.75 2.29
N ILE A 185 -3.22 18.96 2.10
CA ILE A 185 -4.38 19.35 1.30
C ILE A 185 -5.17 20.46 2.00
N GLU A 186 -5.38 20.37 3.32
CA GLU A 186 -6.04 21.41 4.12
C GLU A 186 -5.28 22.75 4.08
N GLN A 187 -3.95 22.68 4.10
CA GLN A 187 -3.06 23.84 3.95
C GLN A 187 -2.98 24.34 2.50
N ASN A 188 -3.65 23.68 1.55
CA ASN A 188 -3.69 24.00 0.13
C ASN A 188 -2.29 24.15 -0.51
N ILE A 189 -1.35 23.29 -0.08
CA ILE A 189 0.01 23.28 -0.62
C ILE A 189 -0.02 22.73 -2.04
N LYS A 190 0.52 23.52 -2.98
CA LYS A 190 0.51 23.18 -4.41
C LYS A 190 1.71 22.30 -4.76
N PRO A 191 1.54 21.18 -5.49
CA PRO A 191 2.63 20.33 -5.97
C PRO A 191 3.31 20.94 -7.21
N LYS A 192 3.76 22.19 -7.10
CA LYS A 192 4.45 22.97 -8.15
C LYS A 192 5.61 23.73 -7.53
N ARG A 193 6.65 24.00 -8.33
CA ARG A 193 7.72 24.91 -7.92
C ARG A 193 7.15 26.30 -7.66
N ASP A 194 7.65 26.92 -6.60
CA ASP A 194 7.36 28.31 -6.29
C ASP A 194 8.16 29.27 -7.21
N ALA A 195 7.88 30.57 -7.16
CA ALA A 195 8.60 31.60 -7.90
C ALA A 195 10.12 31.61 -7.61
N SER A 196 10.51 31.15 -6.43
CA SER A 196 11.91 30.95 -6.01
C SER A 196 12.59 29.73 -6.63
N GLY A 197 11.83 28.86 -7.32
CA GLY A 197 12.32 27.59 -7.87
C GLY A 197 12.40 26.44 -6.86
N SER A 198 12.10 26.70 -5.58
CA SER A 198 12.02 25.66 -4.53
C SER A 198 10.70 24.88 -4.60
N PHE A 199 10.69 23.67 -4.03
CA PHE A 199 9.49 22.86 -3.88
C PHE A 199 8.82 23.16 -2.54
N PRO A 200 7.66 23.84 -2.49
CA PRO A 200 6.97 24.14 -1.24
C PRO A 200 6.51 22.87 -0.50
N LEU A 201 6.35 21.77 -1.23
CA LEU A 201 5.95 20.48 -0.67
C LEU A 201 7.08 19.83 0.16
N ASP A 202 8.36 20.16 -0.09
CA ASP A 202 9.50 19.61 0.64
C ASP A 202 9.44 19.99 2.12
N ASP A 203 9.31 21.28 2.42
CA ASP A 203 9.25 21.80 3.80
C ASP A 203 7.93 21.41 4.48
N ALA A 204 6.82 21.52 3.73
CA ALA A 204 5.49 21.24 4.25
C ALA A 204 5.34 19.76 4.66
N LEU A 205 5.94 18.80 3.95
CA LEU A 205 5.92 17.38 4.32
C LEU A 205 6.53 17.14 5.71
N HIS A 206 7.68 17.74 5.97
CA HIS A 206 8.35 17.60 7.27
C HIS A 206 7.55 18.27 8.39
N GLN A 207 7.05 19.48 8.14
CA GLN A 207 6.22 20.20 9.10
C GLN A 207 4.90 19.46 9.40
N ALA A 208 4.31 18.82 8.39
CA ALA A 208 3.09 18.06 8.54
C ALA A 208 3.30 16.78 9.37
N LEU A 209 4.44 16.10 9.20
CA LEU A 209 4.83 14.94 10.01
C LEU A 209 4.99 15.28 11.50
N GLU A 210 5.53 16.47 11.80
CA GLU A 210 5.72 16.96 13.18
C GLU A 210 4.43 17.48 13.82
N SER A 211 3.31 17.46 13.08
CA SER A 211 2.04 17.94 13.61
C SER A 211 1.45 17.03 14.68
N PHE A 212 0.66 17.63 15.57
CA PHE A 212 0.04 16.92 16.68
C PHE A 212 -0.85 15.75 16.24
N ALA A 213 -1.67 15.94 15.20
CA ALA A 213 -2.58 14.91 14.70
C ALA A 213 -1.83 13.65 14.22
N VAL A 214 -0.73 13.84 13.49
CA VAL A 214 0.11 12.75 12.99
C VAL A 214 0.88 12.08 14.14
N SER A 215 1.41 12.89 15.05
CA SER A 215 2.09 12.40 16.26
C SER A 215 1.21 11.50 17.11
N PHE A 216 -0.08 11.85 17.24
CA PHE A 216 -1.06 11.05 17.98
C PHE A 216 -1.29 9.67 17.35
N ALA A 217 -1.38 9.61 16.01
CA ALA A 217 -1.53 8.35 15.28
C ALA A 217 -0.31 7.42 15.43
N LEU A 218 0.88 8.00 15.59
CA LEU A 218 2.15 7.30 15.76
C LEU A 218 2.48 6.95 17.22
N MET A 219 1.57 7.17 18.17
CA MET A 219 1.78 6.76 19.56
C MET A 219 1.62 5.25 19.73
N HIS A 220 2.41 4.68 20.63
CA HIS A 220 2.25 3.30 21.08
C HIS A 220 0.89 3.16 21.78
N LEU A 221 0.08 2.20 21.34
CA LEU A 221 -1.23 1.95 21.92
C LEU A 221 -1.10 0.90 23.03
N GLN A 222 -1.92 1.05 24.09
CA GLN A 222 -1.96 0.08 25.18
C GLN A 222 -2.30 -1.31 24.65
N SER A 223 -1.54 -2.30 25.11
CA SER A 223 -1.85 -3.69 24.84
C SER A 223 -3.11 -4.06 25.61
N LYS A 224 -4.17 -4.49 24.92
CA LYS A 224 -5.32 -5.09 25.58
C LYS A 224 -4.84 -6.40 26.20
N GLN A 225 -4.43 -6.37 27.45
CA GLN A 225 -4.18 -7.59 28.21
C GLN A 225 -5.51 -8.36 28.24
N ALA A 226 -5.53 -9.54 27.62
CA ALA A 226 -6.63 -10.46 27.80
C ALA A 226 -6.75 -10.74 29.32
N PRO A 227 -7.96 -10.66 29.91
CA PRO A 227 -8.11 -11.00 31.31
C PRO A 227 -7.55 -12.40 31.51
N LEU A 228 -6.63 -12.53 32.47
CA LEU A 228 -6.08 -13.82 32.88
C LEU A 228 -7.26 -14.73 33.19
N THR A 229 -7.56 -15.67 32.29
CA THR A 229 -8.51 -16.74 32.57
C THR A 229 -7.92 -17.49 33.75
N ARG A 230 -8.44 -17.21 34.94
CA ARG A 230 -8.12 -17.93 36.18
C ARG A 230 -8.33 -19.40 35.85
N ARG A 231 -7.23 -20.17 35.74
CA ARG A 231 -7.29 -21.63 35.66
C ARG A 231 -8.24 -22.09 36.78
N PRO A 232 -9.30 -22.86 36.48
CA PRO A 232 -10.11 -23.44 37.55
C PRO A 232 -9.16 -24.22 38.45
N ALA A 233 -9.18 -23.91 39.75
CA ALA A 233 -8.42 -24.67 40.73
C ALA A 233 -8.88 -26.13 40.64
N LEU A 234 -7.93 -27.04 40.42
CA LEU A 234 -8.18 -28.48 40.56
C LEU A 234 -8.65 -28.72 42.00
N THR A 235 -9.92 -29.06 42.17
CA THR A 235 -10.46 -29.53 43.44
C THR A 235 -9.85 -30.90 43.75
N PRO A 236 -9.25 -31.12 44.94
CA PRO A 236 -8.81 -32.45 45.34
C PRO A 236 -10.04 -33.35 45.57
N SER A 237 -10.10 -34.47 44.86
CA SER A 237 -11.11 -35.52 45.09
C SER A 237 -10.89 -36.16 46.46
N PRO A 238 -11.95 -36.40 47.27
CA PRO A 238 -11.83 -37.14 48.52
C PRO A 238 -11.54 -38.62 48.22
N GLY A 239 -10.66 -39.21 49.02
CA GLY A 239 -10.19 -40.57 48.88
C GLY A 239 -11.22 -41.62 49.30
N ASN A 240 -11.12 -42.79 48.69
CA ASN A 240 -11.53 -44.04 49.31
C ASN A 240 -10.28 -44.82 49.67
N ALA A 241 -10.10 -45.02 50.97
CA ALA A 241 -9.21 -46.01 51.52
C ALA A 241 -9.91 -47.36 51.43
N GLU A 242 -9.27 -48.36 50.83
CA GLU A 242 -9.44 -49.74 51.26
C GLU A 242 -8.15 -50.53 51.07
N VAL A 243 -7.92 -51.35 52.09
CA VAL A 243 -6.68 -51.94 52.57
C VAL A 243 -6.49 -53.32 51.95
N GLY A 244 -5.26 -53.69 51.58
CA GLY A 244 -4.97 -55.05 51.12
C GLY A 244 -3.47 -55.32 50.91
N ALA A 245 -2.88 -56.00 51.89
CA ALA A 245 -1.45 -56.27 52.07
C ALA A 245 -0.71 -56.99 50.91
N GLY A 246 0.61 -56.77 50.86
CA GLY A 246 1.58 -57.87 50.76
C GLY A 246 2.41 -58.01 49.48
N SER A 247 3.58 -57.36 49.49
CA SER A 247 4.91 -57.86 49.04
C SER A 247 5.02 -58.84 47.86
N THR A 248 5.79 -58.48 46.81
CA THR A 248 7.16 -58.98 46.57
C THR A 248 7.76 -58.48 45.23
N LEU A 249 9.08 -58.38 45.25
CA LEU A 249 10.00 -57.90 44.22
C LEU A 249 10.00 -58.74 42.94
N GLY A 250 10.22 -58.10 41.77
CA GLY A 250 10.48 -58.82 40.52
C GLY A 250 10.88 -57.92 39.35
N PHE A 251 12.13 -58.08 38.93
CA PHE A 251 12.78 -57.48 37.77
C PHE A 251 12.24 -58.01 36.41
N HIS A 252 12.64 -57.33 35.32
CA HIS A 252 12.77 -57.77 33.92
C HIS A 252 11.69 -57.42 32.85
N GLN A 253 12.14 -56.55 31.94
CA GLN A 253 12.13 -56.60 30.45
C GLN A 253 10.86 -56.94 29.64
N GLY A 254 10.61 -56.10 28.61
CA GLY A 254 9.78 -56.44 27.45
C GLY A 254 9.49 -55.27 26.49
N ILE A 255 10.47 -54.93 25.65
CA ILE A 255 10.39 -54.20 24.35
C ILE A 255 9.68 -55.11 23.30
N PRO A 256 9.14 -54.74 22.08
CA PRO A 256 9.57 -53.68 21.13
C PRO A 256 8.55 -52.91 20.22
N SER A 257 9.15 -51.95 19.50
CA SER A 257 9.00 -51.52 18.08
C SER A 257 7.64 -51.10 17.53
N SER A 258 7.52 -49.92 16.90
CA SER A 258 8.01 -49.56 15.54
C SER A 258 7.37 -48.19 15.20
N LEU A 259 7.79 -47.32 14.27
CA LEU A 259 8.74 -47.30 13.16
C LEU A 259 8.95 -45.80 12.80
N GLN A 260 10.20 -45.37 12.68
CA GLN A 260 10.62 -44.19 11.92
C GLN A 260 10.76 -44.58 10.44
N THR A 261 10.48 -43.68 9.50
CA THR A 261 10.97 -43.80 8.12
C THR A 261 11.46 -42.43 7.62
N SER A 262 12.66 -42.49 7.06
CA SER A 262 13.57 -41.40 6.70
C SER A 262 13.35 -40.92 5.26
N TYR A 263 13.63 -39.64 5.01
CA TYR A 263 13.79 -39.06 3.67
C TYR A 263 15.20 -39.32 3.13
N LYS A 264 15.31 -39.75 1.87
CA LYS A 264 16.56 -39.95 1.12
C LYS A 264 16.61 -38.90 -0.02
N VAL A 265 17.67 -38.12 -0.07
CA VAL A 265 18.00 -37.16 -1.14
C VAL A 265 18.93 -37.86 -2.13
N SER A 266 18.65 -37.75 -3.42
CA SER A 266 19.50 -38.25 -4.50
C SER A 266 19.91 -37.08 -5.39
N CYS A 267 21.22 -36.85 -5.51
CA CYS A 267 21.85 -35.94 -6.47
C CYS A 267 22.42 -36.80 -7.59
N GLY A 268 22.13 -36.46 -8.84
CA GLY A 268 22.68 -37.12 -10.02
C GLY A 268 23.44 -36.10 -10.86
N SER A 269 24.70 -36.39 -11.10
CA SER A 269 25.56 -35.73 -12.07
C SER A 269 26.27 -36.83 -12.85
N GLU A 270 26.02 -36.87 -14.15
CA GLU A 270 26.93 -37.21 -15.26
C GLU A 270 26.23 -36.87 -16.57
#